data_AF-A0A941U0F0-F1
#
_entry.id   AF-A0A941U0F0-F1
#
_cell.length_a   1.000
_cell.length_b   1.000
_cell.length_c   1.000
_cell.angle_alpha   90.00
_cell.angle_beta   90.00
_cell.angle_gamma   90.00
#
_symmetry.space_group_name_H-M   'P 1'
#
loop_
_entity.id
_entity.type
_entity.pdbx_description
1 polymer ?
#
loop_
_entity_poly.entity_id
_entity_poly.type
_entity_poly.pdbx_seq_one_letter_code
_entity_poly.pdbx_strand_id
1 'polypeptide(L)'
;MNRTLNACAAALACVLLGSGCAPDAWTNVKAQGFNAFLDQAAAQCQPLYAGPLLITRGFRDPAWDLNSYDYYDQWLDQTSRLYYRKISPQTYLENVNNLFGARSAESARCVVQQLPADAPPPPRLQ
;
A
#
# COMPACT_ATOMS: atom_id res chain seq x y z
N MET A 1 56.50 22.23 3.36
CA MET A 1 56.71 22.68 4.75
C MET A 1 56.36 24.16 4.83
N ASN A 2 55.23 24.50 5.44
CA ASN A 2 55.02 25.67 6.30
C ASN A 2 53.54 25.74 6.74
N ARG A 3 53.35 26.00 8.02
CA ARG A 3 52.13 25.90 8.81
C ARG A 3 51.26 27.16 8.68
N THR A 4 49.96 26.94 8.90
CA THR A 4 48.94 27.85 9.47
C THR A 4 48.55 29.10 8.69
N LEU A 5 47.36 29.06 8.09
CA LEU A 5 46.53 30.23 7.83
C LEU A 5 45.34 30.22 8.79
N ASN A 6 45.32 31.20 9.68
CA ASN A 6 44.23 31.47 10.62
C ASN A 6 43.12 32.26 9.92
N ALA A 7 41.90 31.78 10.12
CA ALA A 7 40.62 32.49 10.29
C ALA A 7 40.33 33.77 9.48
N CYS A 8 39.31 33.69 8.62
CA CYS A 8 38.32 34.76 8.46
C CYS A 8 36.93 34.12 8.37
N ALA A 9 36.09 34.51 9.32
CA ALA A 9 34.70 34.11 9.43
C ALA A 9 33.86 34.68 8.28
N ALA A 10 32.97 33.88 7.73
CA ALA A 10 31.77 34.35 7.06
C ALA A 10 30.67 33.31 7.29
N ALA A 11 29.88 33.54 8.32
CA ALA A 11 28.60 32.89 8.50
C ALA A 11 27.67 33.27 7.34
N LEU A 12 27.30 32.28 6.53
CA LEU A 12 26.16 32.39 5.61
C LEU A 12 25.16 31.32 6.01
N ALA A 13 24.34 31.69 6.99
CA ALA A 13 23.09 31.04 7.30
C ALA A 13 22.14 31.22 6.11
N CYS A 14 22.21 30.32 5.13
CA CYS A 14 21.13 30.15 4.17
C CYS A 14 20.05 29.31 4.84
N VAL A 15 19.08 30.00 5.43
CA VAL A 15 17.77 29.45 5.77
C VAL A 15 17.12 28.99 4.46
N LEU A 16 17.27 27.72 4.13
CA LEU A 16 16.42 27.08 3.12
C LEU A 16 15.07 26.81 3.77
N LEU A 17 14.17 27.77 3.56
CA LEU A 17 12.74 27.61 3.79
C LEU A 17 12.23 26.41 2.98
N GLY A 18 11.75 25.40 3.70
CA GLY A 18 10.58 24.60 3.37
C GLY A 18 10.45 24.05 1.95
N SER A 19 11.12 22.92 1.69
CA SER A 19 10.51 21.83 0.93
C SER A 19 11.15 20.51 1.34
N GLY A 20 11.08 20.20 2.64
CA GLY A 20 11.24 18.83 3.08
C GLY A 20 10.02 18.06 2.59
N CYS A 21 10.12 17.37 1.46
CA CYS A 21 9.28 16.20 1.20
C CYS A 21 9.61 15.20 2.31
N ALA A 22 9.00 15.37 3.48
CA ALA A 22 9.08 14.43 4.58
C ALA A 22 8.46 13.13 4.06
N PRO A 23 9.27 12.11 3.73
CA PRO A 23 8.76 10.90 3.10
C PRO A 23 7.81 10.16 4.05
N ASP A 24 7.91 10.39 5.35
CA ASP A 24 7.06 9.86 6.40
C ASP A 24 5.62 10.38 6.29
N ALA A 25 5.40 11.71 6.13
CA ALA A 25 4.06 12.27 6.00
C ALA A 25 3.36 11.76 4.73
N TRP A 26 4.09 11.68 3.62
CA TRP A 26 3.56 11.12 2.37
C TRP A 26 3.27 9.62 2.47
N THR A 27 4.11 8.86 3.18
CA THR A 27 3.89 7.43 3.42
C THR A 27 2.69 7.18 4.32
N ASN A 28 2.48 8.02 5.33
CA ASN A 28 1.30 7.99 6.20
C ASN A 28 0.02 8.30 5.43
N VAL A 29 0.01 9.32 4.55
CA VAL A 29 -1.17 9.64 3.71
C VAL A 29 -1.51 8.50 2.75
N LYS A 30 -0.50 7.86 2.13
CA LYS A 30 -0.70 6.68 1.27
C LYS A 30 -1.26 5.49 2.06
N ALA A 31 -0.70 5.22 3.25
CA ALA A 31 -1.20 4.18 4.13
C ALA A 31 -2.65 4.45 4.55
N GLN A 32 -3.01 5.70 4.86
CA GLN A 32 -4.39 6.08 5.16
C GLN A 32 -5.33 5.85 3.97
N GLY A 33 -4.93 6.24 2.75
CA GLY A 33 -5.72 6.02 1.56
C GLY A 33 -5.93 4.53 1.25
N PHE A 34 -4.87 3.73 1.32
CA PHE A 34 -4.97 2.28 1.11
C PHE A 34 -5.83 1.61 2.20
N ASN A 35 -5.64 1.96 3.47
CA ASN A 35 -6.44 1.44 4.57
C ASN A 35 -7.93 1.81 4.41
N ALA A 36 -8.24 3.04 4.00
CA ALA A 36 -9.61 3.47 3.73
C ALA A 36 -10.24 2.69 2.57
N PHE A 37 -9.48 2.44 1.50
CA PHE A 37 -9.93 1.58 0.40
C PHE A 37 -10.21 0.14 0.88
N LEU A 38 -9.30 -0.43 1.67
CA LEU A 38 -9.49 -1.74 2.27
C LEU A 38 -10.77 -1.76 3.12
N ASP A 39 -10.97 -0.80 4.03
CA ASP A 39 -12.17 -0.71 4.88
C ASP A 39 -13.46 -0.60 4.07
N GLN A 40 -13.45 0.18 2.98
CA GLN A 40 -14.57 0.24 2.05
C GLN A 40 -14.82 -1.11 1.36
N ALA A 41 -13.77 -1.76 0.85
CA ALA A 41 -13.89 -3.06 0.19
C ALA A 41 -14.43 -4.14 1.16
N ALA A 42 -13.89 -4.22 2.37
CA ALA A 42 -14.42 -5.13 3.39
C ALA A 42 -15.82 -4.76 3.86
N ALA A 43 -16.27 -3.51 3.74
CA ALA A 43 -17.64 -3.14 4.07
C ALA A 43 -18.64 -3.53 2.96
N GLN A 44 -18.28 -3.30 1.69
CA GLN A 44 -19.18 -3.41 0.55
C GLN A 44 -19.17 -4.79 -0.12
N CYS A 45 -18.05 -5.51 -0.04
CA CYS A 45 -17.85 -6.77 -0.75
C CYS A 45 -18.09 -8.02 0.12
N GLN A 46 -18.93 -7.91 1.15
CA GLN A 46 -19.21 -9.05 2.02
C GLN A 46 -20.08 -10.10 1.32
N PRO A 47 -19.77 -11.40 1.47
CA PRO A 47 -18.57 -11.94 2.13
C PRO A 47 -17.31 -11.85 1.24
N LEU A 48 -16.22 -11.31 1.79
CA LEU A 48 -14.96 -11.08 1.05
C LEU A 48 -13.96 -12.21 1.34
N TYR A 49 -13.72 -13.08 0.37
CA TYR A 49 -12.83 -14.23 0.55
C TYR A 49 -11.43 -14.03 -0.03
N ALA A 50 -10.44 -14.52 0.72
CA ALA A 50 -9.06 -14.73 0.29
C ALA A 50 -8.63 -16.16 0.64
N GLY A 51 -8.95 -17.10 -0.25
CA GLY A 51 -8.77 -18.53 -0.02
C GLY A 51 -9.72 -19.00 1.09
N PRO A 52 -9.20 -19.63 2.16
CA PRO A 52 -10.03 -20.01 3.32
C PRO A 52 -10.39 -18.80 4.20
N LEU A 53 -9.74 -17.65 4.04
CA LEU A 53 -9.97 -16.49 4.89
C LEU A 53 -11.23 -15.73 4.51
N LEU A 54 -11.95 -15.29 5.55
CA LEU A 54 -12.94 -14.23 5.44
C LEU A 54 -12.30 -12.91 5.87
N ILE A 55 -12.15 -12.00 4.92
CA ILE A 55 -11.64 -10.66 5.16
C ILE A 55 -12.76 -9.80 5.73
N THR A 56 -12.50 -9.19 6.89
CA THR A 56 -13.46 -8.34 7.61
C THR A 56 -12.86 -6.95 7.83
N ARG A 57 -13.71 -5.98 8.20
CA ARG A 57 -13.25 -4.60 8.47
C ARG A 57 -12.19 -4.58 9.57
N GLY A 58 -11.30 -3.59 9.50
CA GLY A 58 -10.24 -3.45 10.47
C GLY A 58 -9.07 -4.41 10.27
N PHE A 59 -9.08 -5.25 9.23
CA PHE A 59 -7.88 -5.86 8.64
C PHE A 59 -6.94 -6.47 9.67
N ARG A 60 -7.52 -7.17 10.65
CA ARG A 60 -6.74 -7.87 11.67
C ARG A 60 -6.18 -9.13 11.05
N ASP A 61 -4.86 -9.19 11.07
CA ASP A 61 -4.11 -10.40 10.78
C ASP A 61 -4.65 -11.59 11.61
N PRO A 62 -4.98 -12.74 10.98
CA PRO A 62 -5.36 -13.95 11.68
C PRO A 62 -4.16 -14.53 12.47
N ALA A 63 -3.93 -13.99 13.67
CA ALA A 63 -2.81 -14.34 14.56
C ALA A 63 -2.79 -15.80 15.09
N TRP A 64 -3.70 -16.67 14.66
CA TRP A 64 -3.92 -17.99 15.26
C TRP A 64 -3.59 -19.18 14.34
N ASP A 65 -3.25 -18.95 13.07
CA ASP A 65 -2.84 -20.00 12.13
C ASP A 65 -1.82 -19.47 11.09
N LEU A 66 -0.69 -20.15 10.96
CA LEU A 66 0.39 -19.77 10.03
C LEU A 66 -0.06 -19.82 8.57
N ASN A 67 -0.94 -20.75 8.18
CA ASN A 67 -1.45 -20.79 6.81
C ASN A 67 -2.36 -19.59 6.54
N SER A 68 -3.17 -19.23 7.53
CA SER A 68 -4.04 -18.04 7.49
C SER A 68 -3.22 -16.74 7.37
N TYR A 69 -2.06 -16.66 8.02
CA TYR A 69 -1.13 -15.54 7.86
C TYR A 69 -0.63 -15.41 6.40
N ASP A 70 -0.18 -16.52 5.80
CA ASP A 70 0.31 -16.52 4.42
C ASP A 70 -0.75 -16.11 3.39
N TYR A 71 -2.00 -16.54 3.57
CA TYR A 71 -3.11 -16.12 2.70
C TYR A 71 -3.41 -14.63 2.83
N TYR A 72 -3.33 -14.10 4.06
CA TYR A 72 -3.60 -12.70 4.35
C TYR A 72 -2.55 -11.79 3.70
N ASP A 73 -1.26 -12.10 3.89
CA ASP A 73 -0.14 -11.33 3.33
C ASP A 73 -0.14 -11.36 1.80
N GLN A 74 -0.38 -12.52 1.19
CA GLN A 74 -0.47 -12.62 -0.27
C GLN A 74 -1.65 -11.81 -0.83
N TRP A 75 -2.81 -11.87 -0.17
CA TRP A 75 -3.97 -11.08 -0.60
C TRP A 75 -3.72 -9.58 -0.43
N LEU A 76 -3.11 -9.17 0.67
CA LEU A 76 -2.76 -7.79 0.96
C LEU A 76 -1.75 -7.25 -0.06
N ASP A 77 -0.74 -8.03 -0.43
CA ASP A 77 0.22 -7.67 -1.49
C ASP A 77 -0.48 -7.47 -2.84
N GLN A 78 -1.27 -8.44 -3.30
CA GLN A 78 -1.97 -8.32 -4.59
C GLN A 78 -2.90 -7.09 -4.60
N THR A 79 -3.60 -6.86 -3.50
CA THR A 79 -4.56 -5.75 -3.36
C THR A 79 -3.86 -4.39 -3.27
N SER A 80 -2.70 -4.32 -2.61
CA SER A 80 -1.82 -3.14 -2.61
C SER A 80 -1.31 -2.83 -4.02
N ARG A 81 -0.84 -3.84 -4.76
CA ARG A 81 -0.39 -3.68 -6.14
C ARG A 81 -1.50 -3.20 -7.05
N LEU A 82 -2.74 -3.65 -6.85
CA LEU A 82 -3.92 -3.15 -7.55
C LEU A 82 -4.16 -1.66 -7.22
N TYR A 83 -4.26 -1.33 -5.93
CA TYR A 83 -4.58 0.03 -5.46
C TYR A 83 -3.57 1.08 -5.97
N TYR A 84 -2.28 0.76 -5.89
CA TYR A 84 -1.22 1.63 -6.40
C TYR A 84 -0.98 1.50 -7.90
N ARG A 85 -1.89 0.85 -8.65
CA ARG A 85 -1.82 0.69 -10.12
C ARG A 85 -0.51 0.07 -10.62
N LYS A 86 0.11 -0.81 -9.82
CA LYS A 86 1.28 -1.62 -10.22
C LYS A 86 0.88 -2.81 -11.10
N ILE A 87 -0.39 -3.24 -11.01
CA ILE A 87 -1.00 -4.26 -11.87
C ILE A 87 -2.37 -3.77 -12.35
N SER A 88 -2.82 -4.30 -13.49
CA SER A 88 -4.16 -4.01 -14.01
C SER A 88 -5.24 -4.73 -13.17
N PRO A 89 -6.50 -4.26 -13.19
CA PRO A 89 -7.61 -4.99 -12.58
C PRO A 89 -7.76 -6.42 -13.11
N GLN A 90 -7.55 -6.64 -14.41
CA GLN A 90 -7.61 -7.98 -14.99
C GLN A 90 -6.51 -8.88 -14.42
N THR A 91 -5.27 -8.39 -14.36
CA THR A 91 -4.14 -9.12 -13.76
C THR A 91 -4.38 -9.44 -12.29
N TYR A 92 -5.01 -8.53 -11.53
CA TYR A 92 -5.39 -8.80 -10.15
C TYR A 92 -6.39 -9.95 -10.05
N LEU A 93 -7.45 -9.96 -10.87
CA LEU A 93 -8.45 -11.03 -10.87
C LEU A 93 -7.84 -12.39 -11.24
N GLU A 94 -6.94 -12.41 -12.23
CA GLU A 94 -6.20 -13.61 -12.62
C GLU A 94 -5.31 -14.12 -11.49
N ASN A 95 -4.53 -13.25 -10.85
CA ASN A 95 -3.67 -13.61 -9.72
C ASN A 95 -4.48 -14.14 -8.53
N VAL A 96 -5.57 -13.46 -8.16
CA VAL A 96 -6.46 -13.91 -7.09
C VAL A 96 -7.04 -15.28 -7.40
N ASN A 97 -7.51 -15.51 -8.62
CA ASN A 97 -8.04 -16.81 -9.03
C ASN A 97 -6.98 -17.92 -8.92
N ASN A 98 -5.75 -17.63 -9.37
CA ASN A 98 -4.66 -18.61 -9.37
C ASN A 98 -4.15 -18.93 -7.96
N LEU A 99 -4.11 -17.94 -7.07
CA LEU A 99 -3.62 -18.10 -5.69
C LEU A 99 -4.69 -18.68 -4.76
N PHE A 100 -5.94 -18.28 -4.95
CA PHE A 100 -6.99 -18.44 -3.93
C PHE A 100 -8.29 -19.09 -4.46
N GLY A 101 -8.35 -19.42 -5.74
CA GLY A 101 -9.50 -20.08 -6.38
C GLY A 101 -10.67 -19.14 -6.73
N ALA A 102 -11.67 -19.73 -7.41
CA ALA A 102 -12.77 -19.01 -8.03
C ALA A 102 -13.62 -18.17 -7.06
N ARG A 103 -13.88 -18.68 -5.85
CA ARG A 103 -14.66 -17.95 -4.81
C ARG A 103 -14.00 -16.62 -4.43
N SER A 104 -12.69 -16.63 -4.30
CA SER A 104 -11.90 -15.43 -4.00
C SER A 104 -11.90 -14.49 -5.21
N ALA A 105 -11.86 -15.03 -6.43
CA ALA A 105 -11.94 -14.24 -7.66
C ALA A 105 -13.29 -13.50 -7.79
N GLU A 106 -14.40 -14.13 -7.40
CA GLU A 106 -15.71 -13.47 -7.32
C GLU A 106 -15.70 -12.30 -6.33
N SER A 107 -15.10 -12.52 -5.15
CA SER A 107 -14.92 -11.47 -4.13
C SER A 107 -14.06 -10.32 -4.66
N ALA A 108 -12.98 -10.63 -5.37
CA ALA A 108 -12.06 -9.67 -5.98
C ALA A 108 -12.70 -8.82 -7.09
N ARG A 109 -13.73 -9.31 -7.79
CA ARG A 109 -14.49 -8.48 -8.75
C ARG A 109 -15.15 -7.30 -8.07
N CYS A 110 -15.69 -7.48 -6.87
CA CYS A 110 -16.22 -6.37 -6.09
C CYS A 110 -15.10 -5.43 -5.63
N VAL A 111 -13.95 -5.94 -5.17
CA VAL A 111 -12.79 -5.12 -4.76
C VAL A 111 -12.36 -4.17 -5.87
N VAL A 112 -12.28 -4.66 -7.12
CA VAL A 112 -11.98 -3.84 -8.29
C VAL A 112 -12.97 -2.70 -8.49
N GLN A 113 -14.27 -2.94 -8.25
CA GLN A 113 -15.31 -1.91 -8.36
C GLN A 113 -15.23 -0.84 -7.27
N GLN A 114 -14.54 -1.12 -6.16
CA GLN A 114 -14.33 -0.15 -5.09
C GLN A 114 -13.07 0.71 -5.29
N LEU A 115 -12.34 0.53 -6.40
CA LEU A 115 -11.16 1.34 -6.66
C LEU A 115 -11.55 2.82 -6.80
N PRO A 116 -10.82 3.73 -6.13
CA PRO A 116 -11.08 5.15 -6.30
C PRO A 116 -10.68 5.57 -7.71
N ALA A 117 -11.53 6.39 -8.36
CA ALA A 117 -11.27 6.94 -9.69
C ALA A 117 -9.91 7.66 -9.77
N ASP A 118 -9.53 8.32 -8.67
CA ASP A 118 -8.31 9.15 -8.57
C ASP A 118 -7.15 8.45 -7.81
N ALA A 119 -7.08 7.12 -7.78
CA ALA A 119 -6.00 6.42 -7.07
C ALA A 119 -4.59 6.94 -7.50
N PRO A 120 -3.69 7.27 -6.55
CA PRO A 120 -2.39 7.84 -6.88
C PRO A 120 -1.54 6.86 -7.71
N PRO A 121 -0.72 7.34 -8.67
CA PRO A 121 0.15 6.49 -9.47
C PRO A 121 1.20 5.75 -8.59
N PRO A 122 1.72 4.61 -9.05
CA PRO A 122 2.71 3.85 -8.28
C PRO A 122 3.95 4.71 -8.01
N PRO A 123 4.61 4.57 -6.85
CA PRO A 123 5.85 5.27 -6.59
C PRO A 123 6.88 4.88 -7.67
N ARG A 124 7.46 5.88 -8.35
CA ARG A 124 8.67 5.65 -9.15
C ARG A 124 9.78 5.32 -8.16
N LEU A 125 10.29 4.10 -8.24
CA LEU A 125 11.57 3.77 -7.63
C LEU A 125 12.60 4.70 -8.27
N GLN A 126 13.12 5.65 -7.49
CA GLN A 126 14.32 6.40 -7.84
C GLN A 126 15.53 5.60 -7.42
#